data_AF-A0A4Y2A674-F1
#
_entry.id   AF-A0A4Y2A674-F1
#
_cell.length_a   1.000
_cell.length_b   1.000
_cell.length_c   1.000
_cell.angle_alpha   90.00
_cell.angle_beta   90.00
_cell.angle_gamma   90.00
#
_symmetry.space_group_name_H-M   'P 1'
#
loop_
_entity.id
_entity.type
_entity.pdbx_description
1 polymer ?
#
loop_
_entity_poly.entity_id
_entity_poly.type
_entity_poly.pdbx_seq_one_letter_code
_entity_poly.pdbx_strand_id
1 'polypeptide(L)'
;MDEKPEVFKSRYIDCVYYARTWNSFEFEMYCDKLEEESLVLMVDNGLSTRQYQRILEHAENRNCKLYPSYHKVKEGKQVYCPHSISMIETSAEITLQTLVDHTVSRICHIEFVTEKLRLSRNNAFEVIMK
;
A
#
# COMPACT_ATOMS: atom_id res chain seq x y z
N MET A 1 11.52 -27.99 -52.70
CA MET A 1 10.71 -28.58 -51.62
C MET A 1 10.61 -27.49 -50.57
N ASP A 2 9.54 -26.72 -50.69
CA ASP A 2 9.12 -25.68 -49.76
C ASP A 2 8.51 -26.33 -48.53
N GLU A 3 8.90 -25.86 -47.36
CA GLU A 3 8.08 -26.05 -46.17
C GLU A 3 8.10 -24.77 -45.33
N LYS A 4 6.93 -24.14 -45.26
CA LYS A 4 6.56 -23.03 -44.38
C LYS A 4 5.06 -23.22 -44.07
N PRO A 5 4.50 -22.67 -42.99
CA PRO A 5 4.87 -22.71 -41.57
C PRO A 5 3.73 -23.34 -40.72
N GLU A 6 3.98 -23.82 -39.49
CA GLU A 6 2.87 -24.08 -38.54
C GLU A 6 2.95 -23.27 -37.24
N VAL A 7 2.19 -22.17 -37.27
CA VAL A 7 1.19 -21.70 -36.28
C VAL A 7 1.60 -21.66 -34.79
N PHE A 8 1.72 -20.42 -34.29
CA PHE A 8 1.49 -20.02 -32.90
C PHE A 8 0.21 -20.68 -32.36
N LYS A 9 0.35 -21.81 -31.66
CA LYS A 9 -0.77 -22.39 -30.89
C LYS A 9 -0.86 -21.67 -29.56
N SER A 10 -1.75 -20.69 -29.52
CA SER A 10 -2.46 -20.20 -28.34
C SER A 10 -2.62 -21.32 -27.31
N ARG A 11 -1.75 -21.35 -26.30
CA ARG A 11 -1.99 -22.13 -25.09
C ARG A 11 -2.70 -21.19 -24.13
N TYR A 12 -4.00 -21.43 -24.00
CA TYR A 12 -4.84 -20.93 -22.93
C TYR A 12 -4.05 -20.98 -21.63
N ILE A 13 -3.61 -19.83 -21.14
CA ILE A 13 -2.91 -19.73 -19.86
C ILE A 13 -3.98 -19.98 -18.80
N ASP A 14 -3.94 -21.16 -18.21
CA ASP A 14 -4.89 -21.58 -17.20
C ASP A 14 -4.72 -20.69 -15.95
N CYS A 15 -5.69 -19.80 -15.70
CA CYS A 15 -5.69 -18.90 -14.55
C CYS A 15 -5.55 -19.66 -13.22
N VAL A 16 -5.92 -20.95 -13.20
CA VAL A 16 -5.79 -21.83 -12.03
C VAL A 16 -4.32 -22.10 -11.68
N TYR A 17 -3.41 -22.08 -12.66
CA TYR A 17 -1.98 -22.31 -12.42
C TYR A 17 -1.32 -21.13 -11.71
N TYR A 18 -1.64 -19.90 -12.11
CA TYR A 18 -1.11 -18.68 -11.46
C TYR A 18 -1.62 -18.54 -10.02
N ALA A 19 -2.89 -18.86 -9.76
CA ALA A 19 -3.48 -18.81 -8.43
C ALA A 19 -2.83 -19.77 -7.42
N ARG A 20 -2.18 -20.84 -7.88
CA ARG A 20 -1.51 -21.83 -7.01
C ARG A 20 -0.05 -21.49 -6.71
N THR A 21 0.59 -20.68 -7.55
CA THR A 21 1.97 -20.23 -7.37
C THR A 21 2.08 -18.83 -6.77
N TRP A 22 0.96 -18.11 -6.62
CA TRP A 22 0.92 -16.93 -5.75
C TRP A 22 1.10 -17.41 -4.31
N ASN A 23 2.34 -17.36 -3.84
CA ASN A 23 2.64 -17.53 -2.43
C ASN A 23 1.71 -16.61 -1.64
N SER A 24 1.10 -17.11 -0.56
CA SER A 24 0.25 -16.30 0.33
C SER A 24 0.95 -15.01 0.77
N PHE A 25 2.27 -15.07 0.88
CA PHE A 25 3.17 -13.94 1.16
C PHE A 25 3.19 -12.86 0.06
N GLU A 26 3.21 -13.25 -1.23
CA GLU A 26 3.17 -12.30 -2.36
C GLU A 26 1.78 -11.68 -2.52
N PHE A 27 0.72 -12.44 -2.19
CA PHE A 27 -0.65 -11.94 -2.20
C PHE A 27 -0.89 -10.91 -1.08
N GLU A 28 -0.37 -11.15 0.12
CA GLU A 28 -0.47 -10.24 1.26
C GLU A 28 0.28 -8.91 0.98
N MET A 29 1.51 -8.99 0.46
CA MET A 29 2.30 -7.82 0.06
C MET A 29 1.62 -7.01 -1.07
N TYR A 30 0.96 -7.68 -2.03
CA TYR A 30 0.20 -7.01 -3.08
C TYR A 30 -1.08 -6.34 -2.55
N CYS A 31 -1.75 -6.94 -1.56
CA CYS A 31 -2.93 -6.33 -0.93
C CYS A 31 -2.57 -5.07 -0.14
N ASP A 32 -1.49 -5.09 0.64
CA ASP A 32 -1.03 -3.93 1.42
C ASP A 32 -0.68 -2.75 0.49
N LYS A 33 -0.04 -3.06 -0.64
CA LYS A 33 0.30 -2.06 -1.66
C LYS A 33 -0.93 -1.41 -2.29
N LEU A 34 -2.01 -2.18 -2.53
CA LEU A 34 -3.27 -1.63 -3.03
C LEU A 34 -3.99 -0.74 -2.02
N GLU A 35 -3.88 -1.04 -0.73
CA GLU A 35 -4.47 -0.24 0.35
C GLU A 35 -3.77 1.11 0.48
N GLU A 36 -2.43 1.12 0.43
CA GLU A 36 -1.62 2.34 0.40
C GLU A 36 -1.86 3.18 -0.86
N GLU A 37 -1.85 2.57 -2.05
CA GLU A 37 -2.13 3.27 -3.31
C GLU A 37 -3.52 3.92 -3.33
N SER A 38 -4.52 3.26 -2.73
CA SER A 38 -5.88 3.79 -2.63
C SER A 38 -5.99 4.92 -1.62
N LEU A 39 -5.23 4.84 -0.52
CA LEU A 39 -5.12 5.94 0.44
C LEU A 39 -4.47 7.16 -0.20
N VAL A 40 -3.39 6.98 -0.98
CA VAL A 40 -2.73 8.04 -1.76
C VAL A 40 -3.72 8.69 -2.73
N LEU A 41 -4.47 7.88 -3.49
CA LEU A 41 -5.51 8.39 -4.40
C LEU A 41 -6.53 9.27 -3.65
N MET A 42 -7.01 8.84 -2.48
CA MET A 42 -7.96 9.60 -1.70
C MET A 42 -7.38 10.92 -1.18
N VAL A 43 -6.15 10.91 -0.68
CA VAL A 43 -5.48 12.08 -0.09
C VAL A 43 -5.12 13.11 -1.16
N ASP A 44 -4.45 12.70 -2.22
CA ASP A 44 -3.97 13.59 -3.29
C ASP A 44 -5.11 14.30 -4.02
N ASN A 45 -6.26 13.64 -4.12
CA ASN A 45 -7.44 14.17 -4.80
C ASN A 45 -8.50 14.74 -3.84
N GLY A 46 -8.24 14.75 -2.53
CA GLY A 46 -9.19 15.25 -1.52
C GLY A 46 -10.54 14.54 -1.53
N LEU A 47 -10.57 13.24 -1.81
CA LEU A 47 -11.81 12.47 -1.92
C LEU A 47 -12.42 12.20 -0.54
N SER A 48 -13.71 12.47 -0.42
CA SER A 48 -14.50 11.95 0.70
C SER A 48 -14.70 10.44 0.60
N THR A 49 -14.97 9.78 1.72
CA THR A 49 -15.34 8.35 1.78
C THR A 49 -16.48 8.01 0.80
N ARG A 50 -17.49 8.89 0.70
CA ARG A 50 -18.64 8.70 -0.20
C ARG A 50 -18.24 8.77 -1.67
N GLN A 51 -17.32 9.66 -2.03
CA GLN A 51 -16.82 9.75 -3.41
C GLN A 51 -15.98 8.53 -3.77
N TYR A 52 -15.11 8.08 -2.86
CA TYR A 52 -14.33 6.86 -3.06
C TYR A 52 -15.25 5.63 -3.23
N GLN A 53 -16.28 5.48 -2.40
CA GLN A 53 -17.27 4.42 -2.53
C GLN A 53 -17.99 4.45 -3.90
N ARG A 54 -18.36 5.62 -4.40
CA ARG A 54 -18.97 5.74 -5.75
C ARG A 54 -18.01 5.33 -6.85
N ILE A 55 -16.72 5.65 -6.72
CA ILE A 55 -15.69 5.21 -7.69
C ILE A 55 -15.58 3.69 -7.65
N LEU A 56 -15.56 3.10 -6.46
CA LEU A 56 -15.52 1.65 -6.26
C LEU A 56 -16.75 0.97 -6.87
N GLU A 57 -17.96 1.41 -6.54
CA GLU A 57 -19.22 0.90 -7.11
C GLU A 57 -19.23 0.99 -8.65
N HIS A 58 -18.77 2.10 -9.20
CA HIS A 58 -18.72 2.30 -10.63
C HIS A 58 -17.69 1.38 -11.33
N ALA A 59 -16.56 1.07 -10.67
CA ALA A 59 -15.59 0.10 -11.15
C ALA A 59 -16.13 -1.33 -11.06
N GLU A 60 -16.78 -1.69 -9.95
CA GLU A 60 -17.41 -3.00 -9.74
C GLU A 60 -18.54 -3.27 -10.73
N ASN A 61 -19.38 -2.26 -11.04
CA ASN A 61 -20.42 -2.35 -12.06
C ASN A 61 -19.85 -2.64 -13.47
N ARG A 62 -18.57 -2.35 -13.69
CA ARG A 62 -17.83 -2.67 -14.92
C ARG A 62 -17.02 -3.97 -14.82
N ASN A 63 -17.23 -4.75 -13.75
CA ASN A 63 -16.46 -5.94 -13.39
C ASN A 63 -14.96 -5.69 -13.20
N CYS A 64 -14.58 -4.47 -12.78
CA CYS A 64 -13.20 -4.09 -12.49
C CYS A 64 -12.96 -4.02 -10.98
N LYS A 65 -12.19 -4.96 -10.42
CA LYS A 65 -11.75 -4.95 -9.01
C LYS A 65 -10.40 -4.26 -8.87
N LEU A 66 -10.36 -2.96 -9.14
CA LEU A 66 -9.12 -2.16 -9.15
C LEU A 66 -8.71 -1.69 -7.74
N TYR A 67 -9.68 -1.38 -6.89
CA TYR A 67 -9.44 -0.77 -5.59
C TYR A 67 -9.98 -1.66 -4.46
N PRO A 68 -9.30 -1.70 -3.29
CA PRO A 68 -9.80 -2.38 -2.11
C PRO A 68 -11.02 -1.66 -1.53
N SER A 69 -11.75 -2.38 -0.68
CA SER A 69 -12.88 -1.79 0.05
C SER A 69 -12.40 -0.67 0.97
N TYR A 70 -13.28 0.29 1.27
CA TYR A 70 -12.94 1.38 2.19
C TYR A 70 -12.53 0.87 3.59
N HIS A 71 -13.06 -0.28 4.02
CA HIS A 71 -12.67 -0.88 5.30
C HIS A 71 -11.17 -1.16 5.36
N LYS A 72 -10.64 -1.78 4.32
CA LYS A 72 -9.21 -2.08 4.16
C LYS A 72 -8.36 -0.81 4.11
N VAL A 73 -8.77 0.18 3.31
CA VAL A 73 -8.10 1.49 3.27
C VAL A 73 -8.09 2.16 4.66
N LYS A 74 -9.17 2.03 5.43
CA LYS A 74 -9.26 2.56 6.80
C LYS A 74 -8.32 1.81 7.75
N GLU A 75 -8.18 0.50 7.63
CA GLU A 75 -7.23 -0.31 8.41
C GLU A 75 -5.79 0.10 8.08
N GLY A 76 -5.43 0.16 6.80
CA GLY A 76 -4.12 0.67 6.35
C GLY A 76 -3.84 2.09 6.87
N LYS A 77 -4.85 2.96 6.90
CA LYS A 77 -4.71 4.32 7.46
C LYS A 77 -4.29 4.31 8.94
N GLN A 78 -4.73 3.34 9.74
CA GLN A 78 -4.40 3.29 11.16
C GLN A 78 -2.91 3.06 11.41
N VAL A 79 -2.23 2.32 10.54
CA VAL A 79 -0.78 2.07 10.64
C VAL A 79 0.02 3.38 10.60
N TYR A 80 -0.47 4.38 9.86
CA TYR A 80 0.15 5.69 9.74
C TYR A 80 -0.24 6.69 10.83
N CYS A 81 -1.19 6.36 11.70
CA CYS A 81 -1.54 7.18 12.83
C CYS A 81 -0.69 6.77 14.05
N PRO A 82 -0.02 7.72 14.73
CA PRO A 82 0.69 7.39 15.95
C PRO A 82 -0.29 7.00 17.06
N HIS A 83 0.17 6.11 17.93
CA HIS A 83 -0.60 5.66 19.09
C HIS A 83 -0.64 6.76 20.17
N SER A 84 -1.58 6.62 21.12
CA SER A 84 -1.63 7.44 22.35
C SER A 84 -1.90 8.93 22.13
N ILE A 85 -2.69 9.28 21.12
CA ILE A 85 -3.21 10.64 20.96
C ILE A 85 -4.28 10.89 22.03
N SER A 86 -4.07 11.89 22.87
CA SER A 86 -5.09 12.42 23.77
C SER A 86 -5.93 13.43 23.01
N MET A 87 -7.25 13.26 23.01
CA MET A 87 -8.15 14.19 22.35
C MET A 87 -9.30 14.54 23.30
N ILE A 88 -9.46 15.82 23.55
CA ILE A 88 -10.60 16.41 24.24
C ILE A 88 -11.34 17.36 23.27
N GLU A 89 -12.46 17.92 23.69
CA GLU A 89 -13.30 18.77 22.81
C GLU A 89 -12.54 19.99 22.25
N THR A 90 -11.56 20.51 23.00
CA THR A 90 -10.86 21.76 22.69
C THR A 90 -9.39 21.59 22.30
N SER A 91 -8.79 20.41 22.50
CA SER A 91 -7.38 20.16 22.17
C SER A 91 -7.12 18.71 21.80
N ALA A 92 -6.05 18.50 21.04
CA ALA A 92 -5.48 17.20 20.78
C ALA A 92 -3.98 17.28 21.06
N GLU A 93 -3.47 16.32 21.82
CA GLU A 93 -2.10 16.29 22.29
C GLU A 93 -1.47 14.91 22.03
N ILE A 94 -0.18 14.93 21.72
CA ILE A 94 0.64 13.75 21.58
C ILE A 94 2.02 14.03 22.16
N THR A 95 2.61 13.03 22.81
CA THR A 95 3.99 13.10 23.28
C THR A 95 4.95 13.22 22.10
N LEU A 96 5.85 14.21 22.17
CA LEU A 96 6.85 14.44 21.11
C LEU A 96 7.65 13.17 20.82
N GLN A 97 8.08 12.44 21.86
CA GLN A 97 8.81 11.19 21.69
C GLN A 97 8.04 10.17 20.83
N THR A 98 6.75 9.97 21.10
CA THR A 98 5.89 9.04 20.35
C THR A 98 5.75 9.47 18.89
N LEU A 99 5.63 10.77 18.63
CA LEU A 99 5.59 11.31 17.28
C LEU A 99 6.90 11.09 16.52
N VAL A 100 8.03 11.36 17.19
CA VAL A 100 9.37 11.17 16.62
C VAL A 100 9.62 9.69 16.32
N ASP A 101 9.39 8.80 17.29
CA ASP A 101 9.61 7.36 17.12
C ASP A 101 8.75 6.79 15.99
N HIS A 102 7.47 7.19 15.92
CA HIS A 102 6.56 6.76 14.85
C HIS A 102 7.02 7.28 13.48
N THR A 103 7.45 8.54 13.40
CA THR A 103 7.94 9.16 12.16
C THR A 103 9.23 8.49 11.68
N VAL A 104 10.20 8.29 12.58
CA VAL A 104 11.48 7.63 12.27
C VAL A 104 11.25 6.19 11.84
N SER A 105 10.38 5.46 12.55
CA SER A 105 10.00 4.09 12.16
C SER A 105 9.49 4.06 10.72
N ARG A 106 8.58 4.96 10.35
CA ARG A 106 8.05 5.04 8.97
C ARG A 106 9.12 5.38 7.93
N ILE A 107 9.99 6.35 8.22
CA ILE A 107 11.09 6.72 7.31
C ILE A 107 12.00 5.51 7.07
N CYS A 108 12.29 4.73 8.11
CA CYS A 108 13.10 3.52 8.01
C CYS A 108 12.46 2.40 7.20
N HIS A 109 11.15 2.43 6.93
CA HIS A 109 10.45 1.47 6.07
C HIS A 109 10.36 1.92 4.61
N ILE A 110 10.77 3.15 4.28
CA ILE A 110 10.86 3.58 2.88
C ILE A 110 11.95 2.76 2.21
N GLU A 111 11.63 2.11 1.08
CA GLU A 111 12.53 1.18 0.39
C GLU A 111 13.91 1.81 0.14
N PHE A 112 13.92 3.01 -0.45
CA PHE A 112 15.15 3.78 -0.70
C PHE A 112 15.97 4.03 0.58
N VAL A 113 15.33 4.35 1.70
CA VAL A 113 16.02 4.61 2.97
C VAL A 113 16.55 3.29 3.54
N THR A 114 15.72 2.25 3.55
CA THR A 114 16.05 0.90 4.02
C THR A 114 17.28 0.36 3.31
N GLU A 115 17.36 0.51 1.98
CA GLU A 115 18.51 0.11 1.19
C GLU A 115 19.77 0.87 1.59
N LYS A 116 19.68 2.19 1.79
CA LYS A 116 20.82 3.01 2.25
C LYS A 116 21.28 2.62 3.66
N LEU A 117 20.35 2.34 4.57
CA LEU A 117 20.66 1.89 5.92
C LEU A 117 21.34 0.51 5.91
N ARG A 118 20.88 -0.44 5.07
CA ARG A 118 21.50 -1.77 4.92
C ARG A 118 22.93 -1.73 4.38
N LEU A 119 23.23 -0.79 3.50
CA LEU A 119 24.56 -0.61 2.92
C LEU A 119 25.53 0.15 3.84
N SER A 120 25.02 0.80 4.88
CA SER A 120 25.81 1.52 5.86
C SER A 120 26.60 0.56 6.76
N ARG A 121 27.85 0.90 7.06
CA ARG A 121 28.61 0.28 8.17
C ARG A 121 28.27 0.88 9.54
N ASN A 122 27.67 2.06 9.55
CA ASN A 122 27.32 2.75 10.78
C ASN A 122 25.96 2.28 11.29
N ASN A 123 25.88 2.00 12.58
CA ASN A 123 24.64 1.59 13.26
C ASN A 123 23.94 2.76 13.96
N ALA A 124 24.52 3.96 13.92
CA ALA A 124 23.99 5.17 14.53
C ALA A 124 23.70 6.21 13.44
N PHE A 125 22.49 6.77 13.49
CA PHE A 125 22.00 7.79 12.57
C PHE A 125 21.37 8.93 13.37
N GLU A 126 21.57 10.16 12.91
CA GLU A 126 21.00 11.35 13.53
C GLU A 126 19.82 11.84 12.68
N VAL A 127 18.70 12.10 13.33
CA VAL A 127 17.48 12.63 12.70
C VAL A 127 17.35 14.10 13.10
N ILE A 128 17.52 14.99 12.12
CA ILE A 128 17.39 16.43 12.32
C ILE A 128 15.97 16.84 11.91
N MET A 129 15.19 17.32 12.87
CA MET A 129 13.82 17.79 12.67
C MET A 129 13.74 19.30 12.87
N LYS A 130 12.81 19.94 12.16
CA LYS A 130 12.57 21.39 12.23
C LYS A 130 11.33 21.69 13.06
#